data_AF-A0A6P4CP98-F1
#
_entry.id   AF-A0A6P4CP98-F1
#
_cell.length_a   1.000
_cell.length_b   1.000
_cell.length_c   1.000
_cell.angle_alpha   90.00
_cell.angle_beta   90.00
_cell.angle_gamma   90.00
#
_symmetry.space_group_name_H-M   'P 1'
#
loop_
_entity.id
_entity.type
_entity.pdbx_description
1 polymer ?
#
loop_
_entity_poly.entity_id
_entity_poly.type
_entity_poly.pdbx_seq_one_letter_code
_entity_poly.pdbx_strand_id
1 'polypeptide(L)'
;MEFELDAFSPEILNGINCSSLPPHKLVLKVGAPVMLLRNIDQTNGVYNGTRMQVRRMGNHVIECKTLTGNKAGSIVLIPRLNLISNNETLPVALSRVTSKDGLRVLLQDHGHLEDNCTMNVFENIKLIVSEDSIELLFNSCLLQIDQNENLGNIFAPSLLTSLHLCSDREGEFFPGINKIKYEGPSSKNPLSFKWYNAEEEILGKKMKDWFRFSVAFWHTFRGTGADPFGAPTKHWPWEDGTNSVKMAKRRMRANFEFINKLGIDLWCFHDRDIAPDGESLEEANANLDEVVALAKELQTQEKKKVLWGTAQLFMHPRYMHGAATSSELGVYAYAATQVKKAMEVYFHIIYIYVFWGGREGYQSLLNTDMERELNHLARFFEAAVAYKKKIGFNGTLLIEPKPQEPTKHQYDWDAATTSNFLRKYGLIGEFKLNIECNHATLSGHSCHHELETARINGLLGNIDANTGDPQVGWDTDQFLVDIQEATMIMLSVVRNGGIAPGGFNFDAKLRRESMDVEDLFIAHIIGMDTMARGLKNVAKLVEDGALAELVRKRYQSFDTKIGAQIEAGKADFDFLEKKVKEWGEPKVASAKQELAEMILQSAL
;
A
#
# COMPACT_ATOMS: atom_id res chain seq x y z
N MET A 1 18.74 33.52 44.32
CA MET A 1 19.04 33.35 42.89
C MET A 1 17.76 32.90 42.22
N GLU A 2 16.90 33.86 41.91
CA GLU A 2 15.78 33.69 40.98
C GLU A 2 16.35 33.95 39.60
N PHE A 3 16.71 32.93 38.83
CA PHE A 3 16.98 33.06 37.39
C PHE A 3 16.89 31.67 36.74
N GLU A 4 16.29 31.62 35.54
CA GLU A 4 16.26 30.52 34.56
C GLU A 4 15.21 29.40 34.68
N LEU A 5 13.92 29.74 34.84
CA LEU A 5 12.82 28.88 34.35
C LEU A 5 12.11 29.45 33.11
N ASP A 6 12.29 30.74 32.82
CA ASP A 6 11.73 31.40 31.62
C ASP A 6 12.58 31.15 30.33
N ALA A 7 13.67 30.39 30.43
CA ALA A 7 14.59 30.15 29.31
C ALA A 7 14.20 28.94 28.42
N PHE A 8 13.20 28.16 28.80
CA PHE A 8 12.80 26.96 28.06
C PHE A 8 11.48 27.19 27.34
N SER A 9 11.53 27.32 26.01
CA SER A 9 10.32 27.40 25.20
C SER A 9 9.57 26.05 25.21
N PRO A 10 8.25 26.04 24.97
CA PRO A 10 7.47 24.81 24.84
C PRO A 10 8.06 23.83 23.81
N GLU A 11 8.70 24.33 22.75
CA GLU A 11 9.40 23.49 21.77
C GLU A 11 10.61 22.76 22.36
N ILE A 12 11.38 23.39 23.27
CA ILE A 12 12.55 22.77 23.92
C ILE A 12 12.11 21.68 24.90
N LEU A 13 11.05 21.93 25.68
CA LEU A 13 10.52 20.93 26.62
C LEU A 13 9.93 19.71 25.91
N ASN A 14 9.27 19.91 24.77
CA ASN A 14 8.72 18.82 23.95
C ASN A 14 9.80 18.02 23.18
N GLY A 15 11.02 18.56 23.06
CA GLY A 15 12.16 17.90 22.41
C GLY A 15 13.02 16.99 23.32
N ILE A 16 12.73 16.91 24.62
CA ILE A 16 13.52 16.11 25.57
C ILE A 16 13.20 14.61 25.42
N ASN A 17 14.12 13.85 24.80
CA ASN A 17 14.00 12.40 24.65
C ASN A 17 14.96 11.66 25.59
N CYS A 18 14.47 11.13 26.71
CA CYS A 18 15.24 10.23 27.58
C CYS A 18 15.27 8.82 26.97
N SER A 19 16.36 8.49 26.27
CA SER A 19 16.60 7.23 25.54
C SER A 19 16.67 5.96 26.41
N SER A 20 16.40 6.05 27.72
CA SER A 20 16.57 4.96 28.69
C SER A 20 15.30 4.54 29.44
N LEU A 21 14.13 5.10 29.12
CA LEU A 21 12.85 4.77 29.76
C LEU A 21 11.82 4.28 28.73
N PRO A 22 11.37 3.01 28.77
CA PRO A 22 10.28 2.55 27.94
C PRO A 22 8.90 2.95 28.52
N PRO A 23 7.83 2.88 27.72
CA PRO A 23 6.56 3.52 28.05
C PRO A 23 5.66 2.68 28.98
N HIS A 24 5.17 3.27 30.10
CA HIS A 24 3.89 3.04 30.83
C HIS A 24 3.85 2.19 32.20
N LYS A 25 2.70 1.73 32.77
CA LYS A 25 2.34 0.93 33.98
C LYS A 25 2.14 -0.64 33.82
N LEU A 26 2.64 -1.49 34.75
CA LEU A 26 2.39 -2.95 34.90
C LEU A 26 1.58 -3.23 36.18
N VAL A 27 0.52 -4.06 36.12
CA VAL A 27 -0.29 -4.46 37.29
C VAL A 27 -0.07 -5.94 37.60
N LEU A 28 0.58 -6.22 38.72
CA LEU A 28 0.81 -7.58 39.21
C LEU A 28 -0.29 -7.98 40.20
N LYS A 29 -0.72 -9.24 40.15
CA LYS A 29 -1.64 -9.84 41.13
C LYS A 29 -0.89 -10.87 41.96
N VAL A 30 -1.28 -11.03 43.23
CA VAL A 30 -0.85 -12.17 44.04
C VAL A 30 -1.29 -13.45 43.33
N GLY A 31 -0.36 -14.40 43.17
CA GLY A 31 -0.53 -15.64 42.42
C GLY A 31 0.00 -15.62 40.99
N ALA A 32 0.35 -14.44 40.43
CA ALA A 32 0.84 -14.34 39.07
C ALA A 32 2.25 -14.95 38.91
N PRO A 33 2.50 -15.76 37.85
CA PRO A 33 3.84 -16.20 37.50
C PRO A 33 4.62 -15.06 36.82
N VAL A 34 5.84 -14.83 37.27
CA VAL A 34 6.74 -13.78 36.80
C VAL A 34 8.14 -14.32 36.56
N MET A 35 8.86 -13.75 35.58
CA MET A 35 10.23 -14.10 35.25
C MET A 35 11.15 -12.89 35.41
N LEU A 36 12.30 -13.08 36.04
CA LEU A 36 13.29 -12.04 36.23
C LEU A 36 14.13 -11.83 34.96
N LEU A 37 14.31 -10.58 34.49
CA LEU A 37 15.11 -10.32 33.28
C LEU A 37 16.52 -9.75 33.51
N ARG A 38 16.95 -9.62 34.78
CA ARG A 38 18.31 -9.20 35.16
C ARG A 38 18.79 -9.93 36.39
N ASN A 39 20.11 -9.99 36.56
CA ASN A 39 20.72 -10.58 37.76
C ASN A 39 20.56 -9.62 38.94
N ILE A 40 20.03 -10.11 40.06
CA ILE A 40 19.91 -9.34 41.31
C ILE A 40 20.84 -9.91 42.37
N ASP A 41 20.74 -11.21 42.63
CA ASP A 41 21.56 -11.90 43.62
C ASP A 41 21.82 -13.33 43.14
N GLN A 42 22.91 -13.48 42.38
CA GLN A 42 23.30 -14.74 41.76
C GLN A 42 23.62 -15.81 42.81
N THR A 43 24.22 -15.41 43.94
CA THR A 43 24.53 -16.28 45.09
C THR A 43 23.28 -16.90 45.71
N ASN A 44 22.16 -16.18 45.68
CA ASN A 44 20.87 -16.69 46.16
C ASN A 44 19.95 -17.25 45.07
N GLY A 45 20.45 -17.42 43.84
CA GLY A 45 19.70 -18.02 42.74
C GLY A 45 18.67 -17.09 42.10
N VAL A 46 18.85 -15.77 42.25
CA VAL A 46 17.97 -14.72 41.68
C VAL A 46 18.69 -14.07 40.50
N TYR A 47 18.73 -14.80 39.38
CA TYR A 47 19.39 -14.40 38.14
C TYR A 47 18.40 -14.33 36.96
N ASN A 48 18.83 -13.75 35.84
CA ASN A 48 18.04 -13.61 34.63
C ASN A 48 17.46 -14.98 34.18
N GLY A 49 16.16 -15.04 33.94
CA GLY A 49 15.42 -16.26 33.60
C GLY A 49 14.79 -16.99 34.80
N THR A 50 15.04 -16.55 36.04
CA THR A 50 14.42 -17.17 37.23
C THR A 50 12.90 -16.96 37.22
N ARG A 51 12.13 -18.04 37.22
CA ARG A 51 10.66 -18.01 37.24
C ARG A 51 10.16 -18.09 38.68
N MET A 52 9.18 -17.28 39.01
CA MET A 52 8.67 -17.10 40.37
C MET A 52 7.15 -16.86 40.36
N GLN A 53 6.50 -17.02 41.51
CA GLN A 53 5.10 -16.66 41.70
C GLN A 53 4.99 -15.56 42.77
N VAL A 54 4.24 -14.49 42.48
CA VAL A 54 4.00 -13.41 43.45
C VAL A 54 3.19 -13.95 44.63
N ARG A 55 3.70 -13.82 45.85
CA ARG A 55 2.99 -14.21 47.08
C ARG A 55 2.42 -13.02 47.83
N ARG A 56 3.16 -11.92 47.92
CA ARG A 56 2.75 -10.71 48.63
C ARG A 56 3.39 -9.48 48.00
N MET A 57 2.64 -8.39 47.92
CA MET A 57 3.17 -7.11 47.46
C MET A 57 3.35 -6.19 48.68
N GLY A 58 4.59 -5.86 49.00
CA GLY A 58 4.92 -4.88 50.03
C GLY A 58 5.22 -3.51 49.44
N ASN A 59 5.34 -2.51 50.31
CA ASN A 59 5.59 -1.12 49.91
C ASN A 59 6.95 -0.94 49.21
N HIS A 60 7.97 -1.70 49.62
CA HIS A 60 9.35 -1.58 49.12
C HIS A 60 9.90 -2.86 48.48
N VAL A 61 9.19 -3.99 48.60
CA VAL A 61 9.61 -5.30 48.08
C VAL A 61 8.40 -6.10 47.59
N ILE A 62 8.59 -6.91 46.56
CA ILE A 62 7.63 -7.93 46.11
C ILE A 62 8.13 -9.28 46.61
N GLU A 63 7.32 -9.96 47.40
CA GLU A 63 7.63 -11.31 47.87
C GLU A 63 7.21 -12.32 46.81
N CYS A 64 8.18 -13.10 46.35
CA CYS A 64 8.04 -14.07 45.28
C CYS A 64 8.49 -15.45 45.78
N LYS A 65 7.81 -16.51 45.33
CA LYS A 65 8.24 -17.89 45.53
C LYS A 65 8.88 -18.40 44.26
N THR A 66 10.12 -18.88 44.31
CA THR A 66 10.79 -19.45 43.13
C THR A 66 10.08 -20.71 42.65
N LEU A 67 9.79 -20.76 41.34
CA LEU A 67 9.14 -21.90 40.69
C LEU A 67 10.15 -22.85 40.04
N THR A 68 11.33 -22.36 39.67
CA THR A 68 12.37 -23.13 38.97
C THR A 68 13.77 -22.93 39.58
N GLY A 69 14.69 -23.87 39.31
CA GLY A 69 16.10 -23.82 39.73
C GLY A 69 16.42 -24.56 41.04
N ASN A 70 17.71 -24.57 41.42
CA ASN A 70 18.24 -25.35 42.56
C ASN A 70 17.73 -24.90 43.95
N LYS A 71 17.00 -23.78 44.00
CA LYS A 71 16.32 -23.27 45.21
C LYS A 71 14.80 -23.12 45.00
N ALA A 72 14.19 -23.94 44.14
CA ALA A 72 12.73 -23.92 43.91
C ALA A 72 11.97 -24.06 45.24
N GLY A 73 10.94 -23.24 45.42
CA GLY A 73 10.14 -23.16 46.65
C GLY A 73 10.65 -22.14 47.68
N SER A 74 11.84 -21.58 47.51
CA SER A 74 12.37 -20.51 48.37
C SER A 74 11.58 -19.20 48.19
N ILE A 75 11.48 -18.44 49.27
CA ILE A 75 10.88 -17.09 49.26
C ILE A 75 12.00 -16.09 49.02
N VAL A 76 11.83 -15.24 48.01
CA VAL A 76 12.76 -14.18 47.63
C VAL A 76 12.04 -12.83 47.63
N LEU A 77 12.71 -11.79 48.10
CA LEU A 77 12.19 -10.43 48.14
C LEU A 77 12.82 -9.62 47.02
N ILE A 78 12.01 -9.17 46.06
CA ILE A 78 12.45 -8.35 44.94
C ILE A 78 12.25 -6.88 45.31
N PRO A 79 13.31 -6.07 45.47
CA PRO A 79 13.17 -4.66 45.81
C PRO A 79 12.43 -3.89 44.71
N ARG A 80 11.58 -2.96 45.12
CA ARG A 80 10.90 -2.00 44.23
C ARG A 80 11.85 -0.82 44.05
N LEU A 81 12.48 -0.72 42.89
CA LEU A 81 13.41 0.38 42.58
C LEU A 81 12.65 1.56 41.95
N ASN A 82 13.01 2.78 42.34
CA ASN A 82 12.64 4.02 41.65
C ASN A 82 13.80 4.41 40.74
N LEU A 83 13.59 4.50 39.42
CA LEU A 83 14.58 5.11 38.53
C LEU A 83 14.44 6.63 38.53
N ILE A 84 15.55 7.29 38.83
CA ILE A 84 15.77 8.70 38.52
C ILE A 84 16.75 8.72 37.34
N SER A 85 16.40 9.43 36.27
CA SER A 85 17.31 9.65 35.14
C SER A 85 18.39 10.64 35.55
N ASN A 86 19.64 10.18 35.71
CA ASN A 86 20.79 11.07 35.89
C ASN A 86 21.26 11.56 34.52
N ASN A 87 20.63 12.61 34.00
CA ASN A 87 21.16 13.35 32.85
C ASN A 87 21.94 14.54 33.43
N GLU A 88 23.27 14.54 33.34
CA GLU A 88 24.17 15.48 34.04
C GLU A 88 24.04 16.96 33.59
N THR A 89 23.13 17.28 32.67
CA THR A 89 22.90 18.62 32.12
C THR A 89 21.66 19.33 32.68
N LEU A 90 20.89 18.72 33.60
CA LEU A 90 19.70 19.34 34.20
C LEU A 90 19.76 19.31 35.75
N PRO A 91 19.55 20.44 36.46
CA PRO A 91 19.58 20.48 37.92
C PRO A 91 18.32 19.90 38.61
N VAL A 92 17.45 19.17 37.89
CA VAL A 92 16.18 18.62 38.38
C VAL A 92 15.89 17.22 37.82
N ALA A 93 15.32 16.36 38.66
CA ALA A 93 14.84 15.02 38.27
C ALA A 93 13.54 15.11 37.45
N LEU A 94 13.46 14.38 36.33
CA LEU A 94 12.31 14.38 35.41
C LEU A 94 11.54 13.05 35.44
N SER A 95 10.21 13.11 35.44
CA SER A 95 9.29 11.96 35.28
C SER A 95 8.16 12.30 34.30
N ARG A 96 7.76 11.36 33.41
CA ARG A 96 6.63 11.54 32.47
C ARG A 96 5.28 11.31 33.16
N VAL A 97 4.29 12.14 32.83
CA VAL A 97 2.94 12.12 33.43
C VAL A 97 1.87 12.27 32.34
N THR A 98 0.70 11.68 32.54
CA THR A 98 -0.38 11.61 31.52
C THR A 98 -1.54 12.57 31.78
N SER A 99 -1.51 13.35 32.86
CA SER A 99 -2.43 14.45 33.12
C SER A 99 -1.69 15.59 33.84
N LYS A 100 -2.32 16.76 33.90
CA LYS A 100 -1.77 17.92 34.63
C LYS A 100 -1.56 17.63 36.13
N ASP A 101 -2.23 16.61 36.67
CA ASP A 101 -2.17 16.19 38.07
C ASP A 101 -0.91 15.39 38.43
N GLY A 102 -0.13 14.95 37.44
CA GLY A 102 1.03 14.09 37.69
C GLY A 102 2.37 14.83 37.85
N LEU A 103 2.48 16.09 37.44
CA LEU A 103 3.78 16.76 37.33
C LEU A 103 4.20 17.43 38.64
N ARG A 104 5.20 16.90 39.40
CA ARG A 104 6.07 17.68 40.30
C ARG A 104 7.49 17.10 40.52
N VAL A 105 8.43 18.04 40.70
CA VAL A 105 9.87 17.88 41.00
C VAL A 105 10.08 17.79 42.52
N LEU A 106 10.90 16.83 42.97
CA LEU A 106 11.17 16.58 44.39
C LEU A 106 12.20 17.56 44.98
N LEU A 107 11.79 18.31 46.01
CA LEU A 107 12.65 18.76 47.10
C LEU A 107 12.22 17.99 48.36
N GLN A 108 13.19 17.39 49.03
CA GLN A 108 13.03 16.37 50.06
C GLN A 108 12.43 16.92 51.37
N ASP A 109 11.33 16.36 51.88
CA ASP A 109 11.13 16.20 53.33
C ASP A 109 10.05 15.15 53.72
N HIS A 110 10.19 14.64 54.93
CA HIS A 110 9.61 13.48 55.60
C HIS A 110 8.16 13.66 56.10
N GLY A 111 7.29 12.65 55.90
CA GLY A 111 6.00 12.56 56.60
C GLY A 111 5.10 11.40 56.16
N HIS A 112 4.47 10.72 57.12
CA HIS A 112 3.76 9.43 57.02
C HIS A 112 2.37 9.47 56.32
N LEU A 113 2.01 8.38 55.62
CA LEU A 113 0.65 8.06 55.13
C LEU A 113 0.30 6.58 55.48
N GLU A 114 -0.99 6.29 55.72
CA GLU A 114 -1.53 4.99 56.18
C GLU A 114 -1.60 3.88 55.10
N ASP A 115 -1.64 2.62 55.55
CA ASP A 115 -1.14 1.42 54.87
C ASP A 115 -1.90 0.88 53.64
N ASN A 116 -3.06 1.45 53.26
CA ASN A 116 -3.95 0.80 52.28
C ASN A 116 -4.38 1.71 51.10
N CYS A 117 -3.75 2.88 50.91
CA CYS A 117 -4.09 3.88 49.89
C CYS A 117 -2.88 4.79 49.57
N THR A 118 -2.85 5.46 48.42
CA THR A 118 -1.94 6.60 48.14
C THR A 118 -2.76 7.77 47.55
N MET A 119 -2.55 8.99 48.08
CA MET A 119 -3.12 10.26 47.60
C MET A 119 -2.00 11.33 47.57
N ASN A 120 -1.87 12.09 46.48
CA ASN A 120 -0.93 13.22 46.36
C ASN A 120 -1.65 14.55 46.69
N VAL A 121 -1.02 15.45 47.43
CA VAL A 121 -1.51 16.81 47.72
C VAL A 121 -0.73 17.83 46.88
N PHE A 122 -1.37 18.93 46.43
CA PHE A 122 -0.88 20.33 46.34
C PHE A 122 -1.34 21.17 45.11
N GLU A 123 -1.46 22.49 45.34
CA GLU A 123 -2.28 23.50 44.67
C GLU A 123 -1.87 24.00 43.26
N ASN A 124 -2.94 24.19 42.45
CA ASN A 124 -3.28 25.11 41.35
C ASN A 124 -2.21 25.73 40.42
N ILE A 125 -2.35 25.47 39.10
CA ILE A 125 -2.59 26.44 37.98
C ILE A 125 -2.94 25.65 36.68
N LYS A 126 -3.87 26.20 35.85
CA LYS A 126 -4.71 25.60 34.77
C LYS A 126 -4.05 25.24 33.42
N LEU A 127 -4.48 24.14 32.75
CA LEU A 127 -4.61 23.94 31.27
C LEU A 127 -5.14 22.53 30.90
N ILE A 128 -5.72 22.37 29.70
CA ILE A 128 -6.88 21.52 29.31
C ILE A 128 -6.48 20.15 28.70
N VAL A 129 -7.27 19.08 28.98
CA VAL A 129 -7.12 17.67 28.49
C VAL A 129 -8.41 17.20 27.81
N SER A 130 -8.34 16.35 26.77
CA SER A 130 -9.48 15.54 26.27
C SER A 130 -9.24 14.05 26.52
N GLU A 131 -10.32 13.35 26.89
CA GLU A 131 -10.38 11.96 27.36
C GLU A 131 -10.37 10.94 26.21
N ASP A 132 -9.55 9.87 26.31
CA ASP A 132 -10.03 8.50 26.54
C ASP A 132 -8.90 7.46 26.37
N SER A 133 -8.65 6.75 27.47
CA SER A 133 -7.98 5.44 27.64
C SER A 133 -6.70 5.09 26.86
N ILE A 134 -5.57 4.87 27.57
CA ILE A 134 -4.43 4.07 27.06
C ILE A 134 -3.72 3.27 28.18
N GLU A 135 -3.41 2.00 27.86
CA GLU A 135 -2.58 1.02 28.58
C GLU A 135 -1.07 1.17 28.37
N LEU A 136 -0.27 0.55 29.27
CA LEU A 136 0.85 -0.44 29.10
C LEU A 136 1.98 -0.26 30.12
N LEU A 137 2.94 -1.17 30.39
CA LEU A 137 4.44 -1.18 30.68
C LEU A 137 5.34 -0.35 31.67
N PHE A 138 5.58 -0.81 32.92
CA PHE A 138 6.70 -0.38 33.81
C PHE A 138 8.09 -0.59 33.21
N ASN A 139 9.10 0.20 33.64
CA ASN A 139 10.45 -0.37 33.79
C ASN A 139 11.28 0.21 34.94
N SER A 140 11.69 -0.70 35.85
CA SER A 140 13.06 -0.79 36.41
C SER A 140 13.31 -1.86 37.48
N CYS A 141 12.40 -2.81 37.65
CA CYS A 141 12.76 -4.16 38.10
C CYS A 141 12.10 -5.12 37.13
N LEU A 142 12.90 -5.76 36.28
CA LEU A 142 12.40 -6.53 35.15
C LEU A 142 11.71 -7.82 35.63
N LEU A 143 10.39 -7.78 35.67
CA LEU A 143 9.51 -8.93 35.82
C LEU A 143 8.62 -9.01 34.57
N GLN A 144 8.67 -10.12 33.84
CA GLN A 144 7.77 -10.41 32.73
C GLN A 144 6.78 -11.50 33.14
N ILE A 145 5.52 -11.42 32.68
CA ILE A 145 4.55 -12.52 32.87
C ILE A 145 5.00 -13.72 32.04
N ASP A 146 5.19 -14.87 32.69
CA ASP A 146 5.60 -16.11 32.03
C ASP A 146 4.37 -16.81 31.41
N GLN A 147 4.28 -16.83 30.07
CA GLN A 147 3.13 -17.36 29.32
C GLN A 147 3.30 -18.83 28.86
N ASN A 148 4.30 -19.55 29.38
CA ASN A 148 4.62 -20.89 28.89
C ASN A 148 3.55 -21.95 29.28
N GLU A 149 3.03 -22.69 28.29
CA GLU A 149 1.90 -23.64 28.41
C GLU A 149 2.16 -24.88 29.29
N ASN A 150 3.37 -25.09 29.81
CA ASN A 150 3.75 -26.25 30.60
C ASN A 150 3.45 -26.14 32.12
N LEU A 151 2.68 -25.15 32.57
CA LEU A 151 2.27 -24.98 33.98
C LEU A 151 1.00 -25.76 34.36
N GLY A 152 0.42 -26.53 33.43
CA GLY A 152 -0.84 -27.27 33.60
C GLY A 152 -0.87 -28.32 34.72
N ASN A 153 0.26 -28.66 35.34
CA ASN A 153 0.34 -29.68 36.40
C ASN A 153 0.46 -29.13 37.83
N ILE A 154 0.30 -27.81 38.05
CA ILE A 154 0.47 -27.19 39.39
C ILE A 154 -0.79 -26.44 39.88
N PHE A 155 -1.80 -26.24 39.02
CA PHE A 155 -3.00 -25.46 39.38
C PHE A 155 -4.30 -26.27 39.22
N ALA A 156 -5.15 -26.21 40.24
CA ALA A 156 -6.47 -26.86 40.23
C ALA A 156 -7.38 -26.25 39.14
N PRO A 157 -8.27 -27.02 38.49
CA PRO A 157 -8.93 -26.64 37.24
C PRO A 157 -10.05 -25.57 37.34
N SER A 158 -10.17 -24.85 38.45
CA SER A 158 -11.31 -23.96 38.72
C SER A 158 -11.00 -22.46 38.60
N LEU A 159 -9.90 -22.08 37.94
CA LEU A 159 -9.49 -20.68 37.73
C LEU A 159 -9.08 -20.36 36.29
N LEU A 160 -9.43 -21.24 35.33
CA LEU A 160 -9.09 -21.15 33.91
C LEU A 160 -10.28 -20.74 33.02
N THR A 161 -11.27 -20.08 33.60
CA THR A 161 -12.48 -19.60 32.90
C THR A 161 -12.59 -18.08 32.98
N SER A 162 -11.59 -17.34 32.49
CA SER A 162 -11.78 -15.95 32.06
C SER A 162 -10.67 -15.39 31.15
N LEU A 163 -9.91 -16.22 30.44
CA LEU A 163 -9.18 -15.78 29.25
C LEU A 163 -9.92 -16.31 28.03
N HIS A 164 -11.00 -15.61 27.67
CA HIS A 164 -11.47 -15.71 26.29
C HIS A 164 -10.42 -15.07 25.41
N LEU A 165 -10.02 -15.88 24.42
CA LEU A 165 -9.29 -15.50 23.23
C LEU A 165 -9.64 -14.09 22.78
N CYS A 166 -8.60 -13.31 22.53
CA CYS A 166 -8.61 -12.06 21.77
C CYS A 166 -9.63 -12.19 20.63
N SER A 167 -10.75 -11.50 20.77
CA SER A 167 -11.85 -11.52 19.82
C SER A 167 -11.35 -10.96 18.49
N ASP A 168 -11.67 -11.67 17.41
CA ASP A 168 -11.36 -11.34 16.03
C ASP A 168 -12.08 -10.06 15.49
N ARG A 169 -12.65 -9.22 16.38
CA ARG A 169 -13.09 -7.83 16.15
C ARG A 169 -13.38 -7.16 17.50
N GLU A 170 -12.58 -6.19 17.93
CA GLU A 170 -13.03 -5.10 18.84
C GLU A 170 -12.19 -3.83 18.59
N GLY A 171 -12.50 -3.09 17.51
CA GLY A 171 -11.93 -1.78 17.17
C GLY A 171 -11.96 -1.48 15.67
N GLU A 172 -12.25 -0.22 15.30
CA GLU A 172 -12.07 0.26 13.91
C GLU A 172 -10.57 0.44 13.60
N PHE A 173 -10.13 0.05 12.40
CA PHE A 173 -8.75 0.31 11.94
C PHE A 173 -8.51 1.80 11.63
N PHE A 174 -9.59 2.53 11.32
CA PHE A 174 -9.55 3.94 10.96
C PHE A 174 -10.49 4.77 11.86
N PRO A 175 -10.21 4.86 13.17
CA PRO A 175 -11.10 5.52 14.11
C PRO A 175 -11.30 7.00 13.75
N GLY A 176 -12.53 7.49 13.88
CA GLY A 176 -12.89 8.88 13.57
C GLY A 176 -13.10 9.18 12.08
N ILE A 177 -12.78 8.25 11.18
CA ILE A 177 -13.00 8.41 9.74
C ILE A 177 -14.33 7.75 9.37
N ASN A 178 -15.31 8.58 9.01
CA ASN A 178 -16.58 8.12 8.48
C ASN A 178 -16.48 7.78 6.99
N LYS A 179 -17.56 7.19 6.43
CA LYS A 179 -17.67 7.03 4.99
C LYS A 179 -17.53 8.39 4.28
N ILE A 180 -16.58 8.48 3.36
CA ILE A 180 -16.28 9.67 2.57
C ILE A 180 -17.47 9.98 1.66
N LYS A 181 -17.89 11.25 1.65
CA LYS A 181 -19.05 11.74 0.91
C LYS A 181 -18.63 12.78 -0.11
N TYR A 182 -19.44 12.95 -1.15
CA TYR A 182 -19.33 14.10 -2.03
C TYR A 182 -19.94 15.34 -1.37
N GLU A 183 -19.18 16.42 -1.32
CA GLU A 183 -19.60 17.73 -0.77
C GLU A 183 -19.48 18.88 -1.78
N GLY A 184 -18.93 18.60 -2.97
CA GLY A 184 -18.81 19.57 -4.06
C GLY A 184 -17.59 20.49 -3.97
N PRO A 185 -17.33 21.26 -5.05
CA PRO A 185 -16.05 21.93 -5.28
C PRO A 185 -15.74 23.09 -4.33
N SER A 186 -16.75 23.59 -3.61
CA SER A 186 -16.57 24.65 -2.60
C SER A 186 -16.16 24.11 -1.23
N SER A 187 -16.26 22.78 -0.98
CA SER A 187 -15.90 22.20 0.31
C SER A 187 -14.41 22.36 0.63
N LYS A 188 -14.12 22.57 1.92
CA LYS A 188 -12.76 22.62 2.49
C LYS A 188 -12.46 21.42 3.39
N ASN A 189 -13.41 20.52 3.60
CA ASN A 189 -13.21 19.31 4.39
C ASN A 189 -12.22 18.38 3.67
N PRO A 190 -11.05 18.03 4.21
CA PRO A 190 -10.10 17.16 3.53
C PRO A 190 -10.64 15.73 3.31
N LEU A 191 -11.56 15.27 4.16
CA LEU A 191 -12.16 13.93 4.12
C LEU A 191 -13.51 13.90 3.39
N SER A 192 -13.60 14.57 2.25
CA SER A 192 -14.76 14.54 1.35
C SER A 192 -14.33 14.64 -0.12
N PHE A 193 -15.13 14.11 -1.03
CA PHE A 193 -14.93 14.32 -2.48
C PHE A 193 -15.48 15.69 -2.89
N LYS A 194 -14.71 16.42 -3.70
CA LYS A 194 -15.07 17.74 -4.24
C LYS A 194 -15.53 17.62 -5.69
N TRP A 195 -15.06 16.61 -6.40
CA TRP A 195 -15.29 16.41 -7.83
C TRP A 195 -15.82 15.02 -8.15
N TYR A 196 -15.43 13.99 -7.40
CA TYR A 196 -15.93 12.64 -7.58
C TYR A 196 -17.31 12.47 -6.92
N ASN A 197 -18.35 12.43 -7.77
CA ASN A 197 -19.68 12.01 -7.39
C ASN A 197 -20.03 10.71 -8.14
N ALA A 198 -19.96 9.58 -7.43
CA ALA A 198 -20.11 8.24 -8.01
C ALA A 198 -21.37 8.06 -8.87
N GLU A 199 -22.49 8.72 -8.52
CA GLU A 199 -23.77 8.61 -9.21
C GLU A 199 -24.01 9.69 -10.27
N GLU A 200 -23.12 10.69 -10.39
CA GLU A 200 -23.22 11.71 -11.43
C GLU A 200 -22.99 11.07 -12.81
N GLU A 201 -23.90 11.34 -13.74
CA GLU A 201 -23.82 10.87 -15.12
C GLU A 201 -23.10 11.90 -15.99
N ILE A 202 -22.04 11.47 -16.66
CA ILE A 202 -21.27 12.28 -17.61
C ILE A 202 -21.16 11.49 -18.91
N LEU A 203 -21.51 12.14 -20.03
CA LEU A 203 -21.49 11.52 -21.36
C LEU A 203 -22.25 10.18 -21.39
N GLY A 204 -23.42 10.12 -20.73
CA GLY A 204 -24.31 8.95 -20.71
C GLY A 204 -23.89 7.79 -19.80
N LYS A 205 -22.90 7.97 -18.92
CA LYS A 205 -22.42 6.93 -17.99
C LYS A 205 -22.04 7.53 -16.63
N LYS A 206 -22.33 6.82 -15.55
CA LYS A 206 -21.98 7.24 -14.18
C LYS A 206 -20.48 7.30 -13.98
N MET A 207 -19.99 8.24 -13.17
CA MET A 207 -18.56 8.35 -12.85
C MET A 207 -17.97 7.02 -12.35
N LYS A 208 -18.66 6.33 -11.43
CA LYS A 208 -18.17 5.04 -10.92
C LYS A 208 -17.97 3.97 -12.00
N ASP A 209 -18.74 4.03 -13.08
CA ASP A 209 -18.68 3.09 -14.21
C ASP A 209 -17.63 3.51 -15.27
N TRP A 210 -17.29 4.81 -15.34
CA TRP A 210 -16.12 5.29 -16.07
C TRP A 210 -14.81 4.85 -15.41
N PHE A 211 -14.71 5.05 -14.10
CA PHE A 211 -13.45 4.86 -13.38
C PHE A 211 -13.25 3.45 -12.87
N ARG A 212 -14.27 2.84 -12.25
CA ARG A 212 -14.12 1.53 -11.60
C ARG A 212 -12.87 1.53 -10.71
N PHE A 213 -12.76 2.54 -9.83
CA PHE A 213 -11.57 2.76 -9.01
C PHE A 213 -11.23 1.53 -8.16
N SER A 214 -9.95 1.22 -8.07
CA SER A 214 -9.39 0.12 -7.29
C SER A 214 -8.27 0.61 -6.36
N VAL A 215 -8.15 -0.03 -5.20
CA VAL A 215 -7.04 0.16 -4.26
C VAL A 215 -5.99 -0.93 -4.45
N ALA A 216 -4.72 -0.52 -4.55
CA ALA A 216 -3.56 -1.40 -4.55
C ALA A 216 -3.24 -1.89 -3.13
N PHE A 217 -3.30 -3.21 -2.91
CA PHE A 217 -3.09 -3.78 -1.58
C PHE A 217 -1.65 -3.61 -1.08
N TRP A 218 -0.65 -3.73 -1.95
CA TRP A 218 0.78 -3.64 -1.58
C TRP A 218 1.12 -2.26 -1.04
N HIS A 219 0.79 -1.18 -1.75
CA HIS A 219 1.10 0.16 -1.28
C HIS A 219 0.30 0.57 -0.04
N THR A 220 -0.98 0.18 0.02
CA THR A 220 -1.89 0.65 1.06
C THR A 220 -1.71 -0.10 2.38
N PHE A 221 -1.58 -1.44 2.34
CA PHE A 221 -1.58 -2.27 3.54
C PHE A 221 -0.24 -2.94 3.84
N ARG A 222 0.70 -2.96 2.87
CA ARG A 222 2.07 -3.48 3.08
C ARG A 222 3.14 -2.39 3.04
N GLY A 223 2.81 -1.17 2.60
CA GLY A 223 3.77 -0.07 2.45
C GLY A 223 4.31 0.43 3.79
N THR A 224 5.61 0.27 4.03
CA THR A 224 6.25 0.64 5.31
C THR A 224 6.92 2.01 5.29
N GLY A 225 7.03 2.64 4.11
CA GLY A 225 7.81 3.87 3.92
C GLY A 225 9.32 3.68 3.92
N ALA A 226 9.81 2.44 3.97
CA ALA A 226 11.22 2.16 3.72
C ALA A 226 11.59 2.50 2.27
N ASP A 227 12.84 2.93 2.09
CA ASP A 227 13.45 3.20 0.80
C ASP A 227 14.91 2.66 0.80
N PRO A 228 15.65 2.70 -0.32
CA PRO A 228 17.02 2.17 -0.37
C PRO A 228 18.02 2.81 0.61
N PHE A 229 17.66 3.94 1.25
CA PHE A 229 18.53 4.75 2.11
C PHE A 229 18.02 4.85 3.55
N GLY A 230 16.85 4.31 3.87
CA GLY A 230 16.20 4.51 5.16
C GLY A 230 15.30 3.37 5.61
N ALA A 231 15.28 3.15 6.92
CA ALA A 231 14.37 2.22 7.58
C ALA A 231 12.89 2.64 7.42
N PRO A 232 11.94 1.70 7.64
CA PRO A 232 10.51 1.99 7.73
C PRO A 232 10.17 3.21 8.59
N THR A 233 9.16 3.97 8.16
CA THR A 233 8.60 5.11 8.92
C THR A 233 7.18 4.85 9.40
N LYS A 234 6.42 4.00 8.71
CA LYS A 234 5.01 3.75 9.01
C LYS A 234 4.85 2.57 9.96
N HIS A 235 4.02 2.78 10.98
CA HIS A 235 3.67 1.77 11.98
C HIS A 235 2.14 1.62 12.02
N TRP A 236 1.61 0.77 11.15
CA TRP A 236 0.18 0.66 10.96
C TRP A 236 -0.53 -0.06 12.11
N PRO A 237 -1.77 0.34 12.47
CA PRO A 237 -2.53 -0.30 13.54
C PRO A 237 -2.97 -1.73 13.22
N TRP A 238 -2.91 -2.13 11.94
CA TRP A 238 -3.12 -3.51 11.53
C TRP A 238 -1.86 -4.37 11.58
N GLU A 239 -0.65 -3.84 11.80
CA GLU A 239 0.61 -4.60 11.78
C GLU A 239 1.12 -4.95 13.19
N ASP A 240 1.74 -6.13 13.34
CA ASP A 240 2.48 -6.57 14.53
C ASP A 240 3.97 -6.86 14.24
N GLY A 241 4.42 -6.58 13.02
CA GLY A 241 5.77 -6.84 12.54
C GLY A 241 6.01 -8.28 12.04
N THR A 242 5.04 -9.19 12.17
CA THR A 242 5.13 -10.55 11.63
C THR A 242 4.58 -10.64 10.21
N ASN A 243 5.05 -11.65 9.47
CA ASN A 243 4.43 -12.05 8.21
C ASN A 243 3.64 -13.36 8.40
N SER A 244 2.76 -13.41 9.40
CA SER A 244 1.94 -14.59 9.69
C SER A 244 0.62 -14.59 8.92
N VAL A 245 -0.03 -15.75 8.80
CA VAL A 245 -1.39 -15.86 8.22
C VAL A 245 -2.40 -15.06 9.04
N LYS A 246 -2.26 -15.04 10.37
CA LYS A 246 -3.08 -14.20 11.26
C LYS A 246 -2.95 -12.73 10.88
N MET A 247 -1.73 -12.28 10.61
CA MET A 247 -1.47 -10.90 10.22
C MET A 247 -2.04 -10.57 8.83
N ALA A 248 -1.86 -11.47 7.87
CA ALA A 248 -2.49 -11.38 6.55
C ALA A 248 -4.03 -11.21 6.64
N LYS A 249 -4.70 -11.99 7.50
CA LYS A 249 -6.15 -11.86 7.73
C LYS A 249 -6.53 -10.52 8.36
N ARG A 250 -5.70 -9.97 9.25
CA ARG A 250 -5.91 -8.65 9.85
C ARG A 250 -5.80 -7.53 8.81
N ARG A 251 -4.76 -7.55 7.95
CA ARG A 251 -4.63 -6.63 6.80
C ARG A 251 -5.83 -6.72 5.86
N MET A 252 -6.31 -7.93 5.59
CA MET A 252 -7.48 -8.13 4.75
C MET A 252 -8.71 -7.43 5.33
N ARG A 253 -8.97 -7.54 6.64
CA ARG A 253 -10.08 -6.81 7.29
C ARG A 253 -9.90 -5.30 7.23
N ALA A 254 -8.68 -4.80 7.43
CA ALA A 254 -8.37 -3.37 7.26
C ALA A 254 -8.65 -2.88 5.84
N ASN A 255 -8.30 -3.68 4.82
CA ASN A 255 -8.64 -3.38 3.42
C ASN A 255 -10.14 -3.20 3.20
N PHE A 256 -10.95 -4.11 3.71
CA PHE A 256 -12.40 -4.03 3.55
C PHE A 256 -13.02 -2.85 4.31
N GLU A 257 -12.53 -2.51 5.51
CA GLU A 257 -12.95 -1.29 6.20
C GLU A 257 -12.58 -0.03 5.39
N PHE A 258 -11.35 0.03 4.89
CA PHE A 258 -10.84 1.16 4.11
C PHE A 258 -11.65 1.41 2.84
N ILE A 259 -11.83 0.39 1.98
CA ILE A 259 -12.58 0.55 0.71
C ILE A 259 -14.05 0.87 0.95
N ASN A 260 -14.64 0.38 2.05
CA ASN A 260 -15.99 0.73 2.47
C ASN A 260 -16.12 2.20 2.87
N LYS A 261 -15.18 2.69 3.69
CA LYS A 261 -15.13 4.09 4.11
C LYS A 261 -14.83 5.00 2.93
N LEU A 262 -13.91 4.62 2.04
CA LEU A 262 -13.60 5.40 0.84
C LEU A 262 -14.76 5.41 -0.18
N GLY A 263 -15.62 4.38 -0.18
CA GLY A 263 -16.79 4.29 -1.05
C GLY A 263 -16.49 3.75 -2.45
N ILE A 264 -15.47 2.90 -2.58
CA ILE A 264 -15.13 2.18 -3.83
C ILE A 264 -15.46 0.69 -3.72
N ASP A 265 -15.57 0.00 -4.85
CA ASP A 265 -16.01 -1.40 -4.91
C ASP A 265 -14.94 -2.40 -5.30
N LEU A 266 -13.78 -1.92 -5.76
CA LEU A 266 -12.72 -2.74 -6.32
C LEU A 266 -11.40 -2.59 -5.56
N TRP A 267 -10.59 -3.63 -5.62
CA TRP A 267 -9.23 -3.68 -5.11
C TRP A 267 -8.43 -4.69 -5.94
N CYS A 268 -7.11 -4.65 -5.82
CA CYS A 268 -6.20 -5.57 -6.48
C CYS A 268 -5.04 -5.97 -5.57
N PHE A 269 -4.34 -7.04 -5.93
CA PHE A 269 -3.30 -7.61 -5.06
C PHE A 269 -2.32 -8.52 -5.81
N HIS A 270 -1.09 -8.64 -5.29
CA HIS A 270 -0.27 -9.82 -5.52
C HIS A 270 -0.55 -10.90 -4.50
N ASP A 271 -0.37 -12.16 -4.90
CA ASP A 271 -0.48 -13.33 -4.04
C ASP A 271 0.32 -13.21 -2.71
N ARG A 272 1.57 -12.73 -2.78
CA ARG A 272 2.45 -12.57 -1.61
C ARG A 272 2.20 -11.29 -0.78
N ASP A 273 1.33 -10.40 -1.25
CA ASP A 273 0.87 -9.26 -0.44
C ASP A 273 -0.21 -9.68 0.53
N ILE A 274 -1.12 -10.55 0.06
CA ILE A 274 -2.27 -11.00 0.86
C ILE A 274 -1.93 -12.21 1.70
N ALA A 275 -0.97 -13.06 1.31
CA ALA A 275 -0.59 -14.24 2.08
C ALA A 275 0.94 -14.36 2.22
N PRO A 276 1.44 -14.84 3.36
CA PRO A 276 2.87 -15.05 3.51
C PRO A 276 3.36 -16.23 2.65
N ASP A 277 4.62 -16.16 2.22
CA ASP A 277 5.31 -17.34 1.69
C ASP A 277 5.46 -18.40 2.79
N GLY A 278 5.74 -19.64 2.41
CA GLY A 278 6.05 -20.73 3.34
C GLY A 278 7.50 -21.20 3.21
N GLU A 279 7.90 -22.15 4.05
CA GLU A 279 9.16 -22.88 3.89
C GLU A 279 9.12 -23.85 2.69
N SER A 280 7.90 -24.17 2.24
CA SER A 280 7.62 -25.02 1.08
C SER A 280 6.54 -24.41 0.18
N LEU A 281 6.45 -24.91 -1.05
CA LEU A 281 5.39 -24.55 -1.98
C LEU A 281 4.01 -24.94 -1.42
N GLU A 282 3.92 -26.11 -0.79
CA GLU A 282 2.70 -26.63 -0.18
C GLU A 282 2.19 -25.71 0.93
N GLU A 283 3.08 -25.25 1.79
CA GLU A 283 2.75 -24.29 2.85
C GLU A 283 2.36 -22.92 2.29
N ALA A 284 3.11 -22.39 1.32
CA ALA A 284 2.77 -21.13 0.67
C ALA A 284 1.37 -21.18 0.01
N ASN A 285 1.04 -22.33 -0.61
CA ASN A 285 -0.26 -22.57 -1.21
C ASN A 285 -1.38 -22.67 -0.17
N ALA A 286 -1.13 -23.35 0.95
CA ALA A 286 -2.09 -23.46 2.05
C ALA A 286 -2.37 -22.09 2.70
N ASN A 287 -1.33 -21.29 2.91
CA ASN A 287 -1.44 -19.92 3.43
C ASN A 287 -2.30 -19.04 2.49
N LEU A 288 -2.07 -19.13 1.18
CA LEU A 288 -2.84 -18.40 0.19
C LEU A 288 -4.31 -18.85 0.14
N ASP A 289 -4.58 -20.15 0.21
CA ASP A 289 -5.94 -20.68 0.25
C ASP A 289 -6.73 -20.14 1.45
N GLU A 290 -6.08 -20.11 2.63
CA GLU A 290 -6.70 -19.66 3.87
C GLU A 290 -7.08 -18.17 3.83
N VAL A 291 -6.20 -17.31 3.30
CA VAL A 291 -6.48 -15.88 3.21
C VAL A 291 -7.49 -15.58 2.11
N VAL A 292 -7.44 -16.28 0.97
CA VAL A 292 -8.44 -16.09 -0.09
C VAL A 292 -9.82 -16.58 0.32
N ALA A 293 -9.91 -17.62 1.16
CA ALA A 293 -11.19 -18.02 1.75
C ALA A 293 -11.82 -16.86 2.55
N LEU A 294 -11.04 -16.16 3.37
CA LEU A 294 -11.51 -14.97 4.08
C LEU A 294 -11.85 -13.82 3.12
N ALA A 295 -11.03 -13.57 2.10
CA ALA A 295 -11.30 -12.54 1.11
C ALA A 295 -12.66 -12.77 0.42
N LYS A 296 -12.97 -14.02 0.03
CA LYS A 296 -14.25 -14.42 -0.56
C LYS A 296 -15.44 -14.16 0.37
N GLU A 297 -15.28 -14.45 1.66
CA GLU A 297 -16.29 -14.16 2.67
C GLU A 297 -16.56 -12.65 2.77
N LEU A 298 -15.51 -11.84 2.93
CA LEU A 298 -15.61 -10.39 3.05
C LEU A 298 -16.15 -9.74 1.77
N GLN A 299 -15.76 -10.21 0.59
CA GLN A 299 -16.33 -9.78 -0.70
C GLN A 299 -17.84 -9.95 -0.74
N THR A 300 -18.33 -11.09 -0.23
CA THR A 300 -19.77 -11.39 -0.20
C THR A 300 -20.49 -10.50 0.81
N GLN A 301 -19.93 -10.34 2.02
CA GLN A 301 -20.52 -9.52 3.09
C GLN A 301 -20.60 -8.04 2.71
N GLU A 302 -19.50 -7.50 2.17
CA GLU A 302 -19.34 -6.07 1.88
C GLU A 302 -19.69 -5.70 0.43
N LYS A 303 -20.09 -6.69 -0.39
CA LYS A 303 -20.45 -6.54 -1.82
C LYS A 303 -19.31 -5.95 -2.66
N LYS A 304 -18.07 -6.35 -2.37
CA LYS A 304 -16.85 -5.89 -3.07
C LYS A 304 -16.35 -6.92 -4.06
N LYS A 305 -15.62 -6.46 -5.06
CA LYS A 305 -15.05 -7.31 -6.11
C LYS A 305 -13.56 -7.08 -6.24
N VAL A 306 -12.86 -8.01 -6.85
CA VAL A 306 -11.45 -7.83 -7.21
C VAL A 306 -11.41 -7.34 -8.65
N LEU A 307 -10.67 -6.26 -8.91
CA LEU A 307 -10.43 -5.80 -10.27
C LEU A 307 -9.51 -6.82 -10.97
N TRP A 308 -8.34 -7.02 -10.39
CA TRP A 308 -7.36 -8.00 -10.86
C TRP A 308 -6.54 -8.60 -9.70
N GLY A 309 -5.98 -9.78 -9.97
CA GLY A 309 -4.95 -10.41 -9.13
C GLY A 309 -3.73 -10.76 -9.96
N THR A 310 -2.58 -10.92 -9.29
CA THR A 310 -1.30 -11.26 -9.94
C THR A 310 -0.43 -12.14 -9.02
N ALA A 311 0.68 -12.64 -9.57
CA ALA A 311 1.74 -13.31 -8.81
C ALA A 311 2.95 -12.40 -8.62
N GLN A 312 3.46 -12.29 -7.39
CA GLN A 312 4.67 -11.54 -7.07
C GLN A 312 5.91 -12.35 -7.45
N LEU A 313 6.35 -12.24 -8.71
CA LEU A 313 7.48 -13.00 -9.26
C LEU A 313 8.82 -12.23 -9.25
N PHE A 314 8.98 -11.27 -8.32
CA PHE A 314 10.11 -10.33 -8.36
C PHE A 314 10.77 -10.01 -7.02
N MET A 315 10.06 -10.21 -5.90
CA MET A 315 10.54 -9.80 -4.57
C MET A 315 11.40 -10.87 -3.90
N HIS A 316 11.00 -12.15 -3.98
CA HIS A 316 11.74 -13.24 -3.33
C HIS A 316 13.13 -13.43 -3.99
N PRO A 317 14.22 -13.69 -3.23
CA PRO A 317 15.58 -13.85 -3.78
C PRO A 317 15.71 -14.86 -4.92
N ARG A 318 14.86 -15.89 -4.95
CA ARG A 318 14.78 -16.88 -6.03
C ARG A 318 14.61 -16.26 -7.43
N TYR A 319 14.02 -15.07 -7.52
CA TYR A 319 13.73 -14.37 -8.78
C TYR A 319 14.79 -13.34 -9.18
N MET A 320 15.94 -13.26 -8.48
CA MET A 320 16.95 -12.23 -8.73
C MET A 320 17.55 -12.23 -10.16
N HIS A 321 17.38 -13.33 -10.90
CA HIS A 321 17.84 -13.49 -12.29
C HIS A 321 16.68 -13.65 -13.28
N GLY A 322 15.47 -13.20 -12.92
CA GLY A 322 14.26 -13.40 -13.71
C GLY A 322 13.39 -14.54 -13.19
N ALA A 323 12.15 -14.59 -13.67
CA ALA A 323 11.19 -15.64 -13.34
C ALA A 323 10.95 -16.53 -14.57
N ALA A 324 10.14 -16.08 -15.53
CA ALA A 324 10.00 -16.74 -16.82
C ALA A 324 11.24 -16.56 -17.71
N THR A 325 12.04 -15.52 -17.46
CA THR A 325 13.31 -15.25 -18.15
C THR A 325 14.53 -15.78 -17.39
N SER A 326 14.33 -16.53 -16.30
CA SER A 326 15.44 -17.06 -15.51
C SER A 326 16.38 -17.95 -16.33
N SER A 327 17.68 -17.84 -16.07
CA SER A 327 18.67 -18.81 -16.52
C SER A 327 18.53 -20.17 -15.84
N GLU A 328 17.80 -20.24 -14.72
CA GLU A 328 17.63 -21.44 -13.91
C GLU A 328 16.27 -22.12 -14.14
N LEU A 329 16.29 -23.37 -14.63
CA LEU A 329 15.08 -24.15 -14.91
C LEU A 329 14.15 -24.28 -13.70
N GLY A 330 14.73 -24.47 -12.50
CA GLY A 330 13.95 -24.59 -11.26
C GLY A 330 13.17 -23.32 -10.92
N VAL A 331 13.73 -22.14 -11.22
CA VAL A 331 13.07 -20.84 -10.99
C VAL A 331 11.92 -20.65 -11.98
N TYR A 332 12.14 -20.97 -13.26
CA TYR A 332 11.07 -20.97 -14.27
C TYR A 332 9.88 -21.85 -13.84
N ALA A 333 10.17 -23.08 -13.40
CA ALA A 333 9.15 -24.02 -12.96
C ALA A 333 8.40 -23.53 -11.70
N TYR A 334 9.11 -22.92 -10.74
CA TYR A 334 8.50 -22.36 -9.54
C TYR A 334 7.57 -21.18 -9.89
N ALA A 335 8.03 -20.26 -10.74
CA ALA A 335 7.24 -19.13 -11.22
C ALA A 335 5.95 -19.58 -11.91
N ALA A 336 6.05 -20.59 -12.80
CA ALA A 336 4.89 -21.16 -13.48
C ALA A 336 3.90 -21.77 -12.49
N THR A 337 4.41 -22.41 -11.44
CA THR A 337 3.57 -23.02 -10.40
C THR A 337 2.88 -21.97 -9.52
N GLN A 338 3.55 -20.86 -9.22
CA GLN A 338 2.96 -19.74 -8.50
C GLN A 338 1.84 -19.07 -9.33
N VAL A 339 2.07 -18.82 -10.63
CA VAL A 339 1.04 -18.29 -11.54
C VAL A 339 -0.14 -19.25 -11.66
N LYS A 340 0.14 -20.55 -11.83
CA LYS A 340 -0.90 -21.58 -11.84
C LYS A 340 -1.79 -21.50 -10.59
N LYS A 341 -1.18 -21.50 -9.39
CA LYS A 341 -1.92 -21.43 -8.12
C LYS A 341 -2.73 -20.13 -8.02
N ALA A 342 -2.12 -19.00 -8.34
CA ALA A 342 -2.77 -17.71 -8.36
C ALA A 342 -4.04 -17.75 -9.23
N MET A 343 -3.93 -18.22 -10.47
CA MET A 343 -5.10 -18.36 -11.36
C MET A 343 -6.17 -19.30 -10.78
N GLU A 344 -5.80 -20.45 -10.22
CA GLU A 344 -6.76 -21.41 -9.61
C GLU A 344 -7.53 -20.85 -8.42
N VAL A 345 -6.88 -20.02 -7.60
CA VAL A 345 -7.50 -19.51 -6.38
C VAL A 345 -8.38 -18.29 -6.70
N TYR A 346 -8.02 -17.55 -7.75
CA TYR A 346 -8.64 -16.28 -8.11
C TYR A 346 -9.72 -16.36 -9.18
N PHE A 347 -9.74 -17.39 -10.04
CA PHE A 347 -10.51 -17.33 -11.29
C PHE A 347 -12.02 -17.10 -11.13
N HIS A 348 -12.59 -17.43 -9.97
CA HIS A 348 -14.00 -17.19 -9.66
C HIS A 348 -14.30 -15.76 -9.17
N ILE A 349 -13.28 -14.97 -8.81
CA ILE A 349 -13.43 -13.68 -8.13
C ILE A 349 -12.75 -12.50 -8.85
N ILE A 350 -11.90 -12.76 -9.85
CA ILE A 350 -11.23 -11.73 -10.66
C ILE A 350 -11.81 -11.63 -12.07
N TYR A 351 -11.75 -10.45 -12.66
CA TYR A 351 -12.06 -10.25 -14.08
C TYR A 351 -10.81 -10.19 -14.96
N ILE A 352 -9.65 -9.96 -14.34
CA ILE A 352 -8.39 -9.64 -15.00
C ILE A 352 -7.24 -10.30 -14.23
N TYR A 353 -6.25 -10.82 -14.95
CA TYR A 353 -4.98 -11.29 -14.38
C TYR A 353 -3.83 -10.51 -15.02
N VAL A 354 -2.97 -9.90 -14.20
CA VAL A 354 -1.88 -9.03 -14.67
C VAL A 354 -0.54 -9.77 -14.64
N PHE A 355 0.35 -9.43 -15.57
CA PHE A 355 1.76 -9.78 -15.56
C PHE A 355 2.57 -8.49 -15.61
N TRP A 356 3.21 -8.12 -14.50
CA TRP A 356 4.26 -7.11 -14.49
C TRP A 356 5.62 -7.80 -14.40
N GLY A 357 6.48 -7.53 -15.39
CA GLY A 357 7.76 -8.19 -15.59
C GLY A 357 8.89 -7.67 -14.71
N GLY A 358 8.68 -7.44 -13.40
CA GLY A 358 9.67 -6.74 -12.55
C GLY A 358 11.08 -7.35 -12.52
N ARG A 359 11.26 -8.63 -12.88
CA ARG A 359 12.59 -9.25 -13.10
C ARG A 359 12.78 -9.81 -14.50
N GLU A 360 11.80 -9.62 -15.38
CA GLU A 360 11.79 -10.10 -16.76
C GLU A 360 12.54 -9.13 -17.67
N GLY A 361 13.86 -9.21 -17.59
CA GLY A 361 14.79 -8.30 -18.22
C GLY A 361 16.21 -8.62 -17.79
N TYR A 362 17.14 -7.69 -17.99
CA TYR A 362 18.54 -7.94 -17.68
C TYR A 362 19.20 -6.81 -16.89
N GLN A 363 20.30 -7.14 -16.23
CA GLN A 363 21.24 -6.18 -15.63
C GLN A 363 22.43 -5.90 -16.56
N SER A 364 22.85 -6.88 -17.35
CA SER A 364 23.94 -6.75 -18.34
C SER A 364 23.65 -7.60 -19.55
N LEU A 365 23.87 -7.08 -20.76
CA LEU A 365 23.76 -7.88 -21.98
C LEU A 365 24.90 -8.90 -22.13
N LEU A 366 26.02 -8.71 -21.41
CA LEU A 366 27.19 -9.59 -21.54
C LEU A 366 26.94 -11.02 -21.06
N ASN A 367 25.96 -11.22 -20.18
CA ASN A 367 25.57 -12.52 -19.63
C ASN A 367 24.10 -12.87 -19.90
N THR A 368 23.47 -12.20 -20.87
CA THR A 368 22.07 -12.41 -21.23
C THR A 368 21.95 -12.89 -22.67
N ASP A 369 21.32 -14.06 -22.84
CA ASP A 369 20.82 -14.51 -24.15
C ASP A 369 19.39 -14.00 -24.32
N MET A 370 19.28 -12.76 -24.80
CA MET A 370 18.01 -12.03 -24.88
C MET A 370 16.99 -12.74 -25.75
N GLU A 371 17.41 -13.36 -26.86
CA GLU A 371 16.47 -14.10 -27.72
C GLU A 371 15.90 -15.31 -26.97
N ARG A 372 16.75 -16.06 -26.27
CA ARG A 372 16.32 -17.22 -25.49
C ARG A 372 15.38 -16.84 -24.35
N GLU A 373 15.68 -15.77 -23.61
CA GLU A 373 14.82 -15.28 -22.54
C GLU A 373 13.45 -14.81 -23.06
N LEU A 374 13.42 -14.04 -24.16
CA LEU A 374 12.16 -13.63 -24.80
C LEU A 374 11.36 -14.83 -25.33
N ASN A 375 12.03 -15.86 -25.85
CA ASN A 375 11.39 -17.10 -26.27
C ASN A 375 10.78 -17.84 -25.06
N HIS A 376 11.49 -17.91 -23.93
CA HIS A 376 10.97 -18.52 -22.70
C HIS A 376 9.77 -17.73 -22.14
N LEU A 377 9.85 -16.40 -22.10
CA LEU A 377 8.74 -15.55 -21.68
C LEU A 377 7.48 -15.76 -22.53
N ALA A 378 7.65 -15.89 -23.86
CA ALA A 378 6.56 -16.22 -24.76
C ALA A 378 5.94 -17.61 -24.45
N ARG A 379 6.77 -18.65 -24.23
CA ARG A 379 6.28 -19.99 -23.83
C ARG A 379 5.56 -19.96 -22.49
N PHE A 380 6.01 -19.12 -21.56
CA PHE A 380 5.36 -18.93 -20.28
C PHE A 380 3.96 -18.33 -20.43
N PHE A 381 3.81 -17.29 -21.24
CA PHE A 381 2.51 -16.70 -21.55
C PHE A 381 1.59 -17.63 -22.34
N GLU A 382 2.11 -18.38 -23.32
CA GLU A 382 1.35 -19.43 -24.00
C GLU A 382 0.81 -20.47 -23.00
N ALA A 383 1.64 -20.89 -22.03
CA ALA A 383 1.23 -21.82 -20.99
C ALA A 383 0.16 -21.20 -20.07
N ALA A 384 0.28 -19.92 -19.69
CA ALA A 384 -0.73 -19.22 -18.91
C ALA A 384 -2.07 -19.09 -19.67
N VAL A 385 -2.04 -18.81 -20.97
CA VAL A 385 -3.22 -18.79 -21.85
C VAL A 385 -3.86 -20.17 -21.94
N ALA A 386 -3.05 -21.22 -22.16
CA ALA A 386 -3.53 -22.59 -22.21
C ALA A 386 -4.16 -23.00 -20.86
N TYR A 387 -3.56 -22.58 -19.75
CA TYR A 387 -4.07 -22.86 -18.42
C TYR A 387 -5.37 -22.12 -18.12
N LYS A 388 -5.44 -20.82 -18.45
CA LYS A 388 -6.67 -20.02 -18.43
C LYS A 388 -7.83 -20.75 -19.12
N LYS A 389 -7.59 -21.25 -20.34
CA LYS A 389 -8.60 -22.01 -21.11
C LYS A 389 -8.95 -23.33 -20.42
N LYS A 390 -7.96 -24.06 -19.89
CA LYS A 390 -8.16 -25.33 -19.18
C LYS A 390 -9.06 -25.18 -17.95
N ILE A 391 -8.90 -24.12 -17.17
CA ILE A 391 -9.71 -23.87 -15.96
C ILE A 391 -11.02 -23.11 -16.23
N GLY A 392 -11.28 -22.73 -17.49
CA GLY A 392 -12.47 -21.98 -17.87
C GLY A 392 -12.47 -20.51 -17.41
N PHE A 393 -11.29 -19.92 -17.20
CA PHE A 393 -11.19 -18.50 -16.87
C PHE A 393 -11.42 -17.65 -18.11
N ASN A 394 -12.50 -16.84 -18.11
CA ASN A 394 -12.86 -15.98 -19.24
C ASN A 394 -12.33 -14.55 -19.12
N GLY A 395 -11.61 -14.23 -18.04
CA GLY A 395 -11.09 -12.88 -17.81
C GLY A 395 -9.93 -12.49 -18.72
N THR A 396 -9.60 -11.21 -18.74
CA THR A 396 -8.55 -10.65 -19.59
C THR A 396 -7.17 -10.88 -18.98
N LEU A 397 -6.18 -11.28 -19.78
CA LEU A 397 -4.78 -11.25 -19.36
C LEU A 397 -4.17 -9.92 -19.75
N LEU A 398 -3.42 -9.28 -18.84
CA LEU A 398 -2.74 -8.02 -19.11
C LEU A 398 -1.24 -8.17 -18.95
N ILE A 399 -0.48 -7.47 -19.79
CA ILE A 399 0.93 -7.16 -19.54
C ILE A 399 1.01 -5.70 -19.12
N GLU A 400 1.84 -5.41 -18.13
CA GLU A 400 2.05 -4.06 -17.60
C GLU A 400 3.43 -3.55 -18.00
N PRO A 401 3.52 -2.69 -19.03
CA PRO A 401 4.81 -2.24 -19.51
C PRO A 401 5.55 -1.37 -18.50
N LYS A 402 6.87 -1.56 -18.41
CA LYS A 402 7.81 -0.71 -17.69
C LYS A 402 9.18 -0.80 -18.37
N PRO A 403 9.93 0.31 -18.53
CA PRO A 403 11.21 0.30 -19.23
C PRO A 403 12.35 -0.36 -18.44
N GLN A 404 12.37 -0.17 -17.12
CA GLN A 404 13.48 -0.51 -16.23
C GLN A 404 13.00 -0.42 -14.77
N GLU A 405 13.91 -0.66 -13.83
CA GLU A 405 13.68 -0.66 -12.38
C GLU A 405 12.74 -1.78 -11.92
N PRO A 406 13.28 -2.85 -11.31
CA PRO A 406 14.65 -2.99 -10.81
C PRO A 406 15.67 -3.54 -11.83
N THR A 407 15.27 -3.87 -13.05
CA THR A 407 16.20 -4.26 -14.14
C THR A 407 16.88 -3.04 -14.75
N LYS A 408 18.04 -3.23 -15.40
CA LYS A 408 18.66 -2.18 -16.24
C LYS A 408 17.85 -1.94 -17.52
N HIS A 409 17.17 -2.97 -17.99
CA HIS A 409 16.26 -2.98 -19.12
C HIS A 409 15.24 -4.10 -18.89
N GLN A 410 13.97 -3.74 -18.86
CA GLN A 410 12.85 -4.66 -18.78
C GLN A 410 12.28 -4.88 -20.20
N TYR A 411 11.86 -6.11 -20.51
CA TYR A 411 11.54 -6.50 -21.89
C TYR A 411 10.25 -5.89 -22.42
N ASP A 412 9.23 -5.77 -21.57
CA ASP A 412 7.98 -5.07 -21.81
C ASP A 412 8.15 -3.55 -21.61
N TRP A 413 9.05 -2.94 -22.40
CA TRP A 413 9.53 -1.57 -22.18
C TRP A 413 8.43 -0.48 -22.18
N ASP A 414 7.58 -0.51 -23.19
CA ASP A 414 6.46 0.41 -23.41
C ASP A 414 5.32 -0.32 -24.16
N ALA A 415 4.20 0.36 -24.40
CA ALA A 415 3.04 -0.18 -25.08
C ALA A 415 3.37 -0.65 -26.50
N ALA A 416 4.21 0.07 -27.24
CA ALA A 416 4.60 -0.29 -28.60
C ALA A 416 5.48 -1.56 -28.64
N THR A 417 6.48 -1.62 -27.78
CA THR A 417 7.42 -2.75 -27.62
C THR A 417 6.66 -4.00 -27.19
N THR A 418 5.80 -3.87 -26.18
CA THR A 418 4.96 -4.97 -25.68
C THR A 418 3.99 -5.45 -26.75
N SER A 419 3.35 -4.53 -27.49
CA SER A 419 2.50 -4.88 -28.64
C SER A 419 3.26 -5.65 -29.71
N ASN A 420 4.51 -5.26 -30.00
CA ASN A 420 5.33 -5.95 -30.99
C ASN A 420 5.75 -7.35 -30.53
N PHE A 421 6.11 -7.51 -29.25
CA PHE A 421 6.38 -8.82 -28.65
C PHE A 421 5.17 -9.75 -28.81
N LEU A 422 3.98 -9.27 -28.45
CA LEU A 422 2.74 -10.02 -28.58
C LEU A 422 2.42 -10.40 -30.04
N ARG A 423 2.72 -9.52 -31.02
CA ARG A 423 2.58 -9.84 -32.45
C ARG A 423 3.57 -10.92 -32.89
N LYS A 424 4.85 -10.79 -32.53
CA LYS A 424 5.92 -11.74 -32.90
C LYS A 424 5.57 -13.16 -32.49
N TYR A 425 5.02 -13.34 -31.29
CA TYR A 425 4.69 -14.66 -30.74
C TYR A 425 3.21 -15.06 -30.91
N GLY A 426 2.42 -14.31 -31.66
CA GLY A 426 1.00 -14.66 -31.93
C GLY A 426 0.08 -14.58 -30.70
N LEU A 427 0.44 -13.77 -29.69
CA LEU A 427 -0.29 -13.60 -28.43
C LEU A 427 -1.17 -12.34 -28.39
N ILE A 428 -1.13 -11.50 -29.43
CA ILE A 428 -1.84 -10.20 -29.49
C ILE A 428 -3.36 -10.30 -29.29
N GLY A 429 -3.96 -11.44 -29.60
CA GLY A 429 -5.39 -11.69 -29.39
C GLY A 429 -5.76 -12.20 -27.99
N GLU A 430 -4.78 -12.55 -27.16
CA GLU A 430 -4.98 -13.15 -25.84
C GLU A 430 -4.74 -12.15 -24.70
N PHE A 431 -3.99 -11.08 -24.98
CA PHE A 431 -3.58 -10.07 -24.01
C PHE A 431 -4.08 -8.66 -24.37
N LYS A 432 -4.25 -7.86 -23.33
CA LYS A 432 -4.36 -6.40 -23.38
C LYS A 432 -3.22 -5.79 -22.52
N LEU A 433 -3.18 -4.47 -22.40
CA LEU A 433 -2.17 -3.76 -21.62
C LEU A 433 -2.78 -3.12 -20.37
N ASN A 434 -2.03 -3.22 -19.26
CA ASN A 434 -2.20 -2.39 -18.07
C ASN A 434 -1.21 -1.22 -18.19
N ILE A 435 -1.69 0.00 -18.39
CA ILE A 435 -0.80 1.15 -18.57
C ILE A 435 -0.66 1.88 -17.24
N GLU A 436 0.55 1.96 -16.73
CA GLU A 436 0.87 2.79 -15.57
C GLU A 436 1.49 4.12 -16.01
N CYS A 437 1.03 5.22 -15.42
CA CYS A 437 1.47 6.55 -15.82
C CYS A 437 2.91 6.90 -15.39
N ASN A 438 3.39 6.42 -14.23
CA ASN A 438 4.80 6.57 -13.87
C ASN A 438 5.70 5.73 -14.78
N HIS A 439 5.32 4.50 -15.11
CA HIS A 439 6.06 3.66 -16.07
C HIS A 439 6.15 4.30 -17.46
N ALA A 440 5.04 4.90 -17.95
CA ALA A 440 5.01 5.64 -19.20
C ALA A 440 6.05 6.77 -19.22
N THR A 441 6.07 7.60 -18.18
CA THR A 441 7.03 8.73 -18.09
C THR A 441 8.47 8.28 -17.94
N LEU A 442 8.74 7.19 -17.20
CA LEU A 442 10.07 6.58 -17.14
C LEU A 442 10.55 6.07 -18.50
N SER A 443 9.63 5.67 -19.39
CA SER A 443 9.98 5.17 -20.73
C SER A 443 10.26 6.31 -21.73
N GLY A 444 10.07 7.56 -21.32
CA GLY A 444 10.21 8.76 -22.16
C GLY A 444 8.91 9.22 -22.83
N HIS A 445 7.76 8.68 -22.44
CA HIS A 445 6.45 8.96 -23.03
C HIS A 445 5.50 9.63 -22.02
N SER A 446 4.51 10.40 -22.47
CA SER A 446 3.41 10.78 -21.57
C SER A 446 2.47 9.60 -21.33
N CYS A 447 1.72 9.61 -20.22
CA CYS A 447 0.70 8.58 -19.99
C CYS A 447 -0.35 8.60 -21.10
N HIS A 448 -0.77 9.80 -21.53
CA HIS A 448 -1.65 9.97 -22.69
C HIS A 448 -1.13 9.29 -23.98
N HIS A 449 0.18 9.37 -24.28
CA HIS A 449 0.76 8.70 -25.45
C HIS A 449 0.56 7.19 -25.39
N GLU A 450 0.91 6.58 -24.26
CA GLU A 450 0.82 5.13 -24.06
C GLU A 450 -0.62 4.63 -24.11
N LEU A 451 -1.56 5.41 -23.58
CA LEU A 451 -2.99 5.11 -23.66
C LEU A 451 -3.50 5.19 -25.10
N GLU A 452 -3.15 6.22 -25.87
CA GLU A 452 -3.53 6.29 -27.29
C GLU A 452 -2.90 5.16 -28.10
N THR A 453 -1.62 4.85 -27.86
CA THR A 453 -0.91 3.73 -28.49
C THR A 453 -1.62 2.41 -28.20
N ALA A 454 -1.97 2.12 -26.94
CA ALA A 454 -2.75 0.93 -26.59
C ALA A 454 -4.16 0.95 -27.21
N ARG A 455 -4.85 2.10 -27.18
CA ARG A 455 -6.22 2.27 -27.69
C ARG A 455 -6.34 1.99 -29.18
N ILE A 456 -5.51 2.62 -30.01
CA ILE A 456 -5.59 2.48 -31.47
C ILE A 456 -5.23 1.07 -31.95
N ASN A 457 -4.50 0.31 -31.12
CA ASN A 457 -4.17 -1.09 -31.38
C ASN A 457 -5.20 -2.07 -30.76
N GLY A 458 -6.26 -1.58 -30.11
CA GLY A 458 -7.28 -2.40 -29.45
C GLY A 458 -6.82 -3.07 -28.15
N LEU A 459 -5.68 -2.64 -27.59
CA LEU A 459 -5.00 -3.29 -26.48
C LEU A 459 -5.22 -2.59 -25.14
N LEU A 460 -5.78 -1.39 -25.08
CA LEU A 460 -6.07 -0.73 -23.80
C LEU A 460 -6.98 -1.63 -22.94
N GLY A 461 -6.50 -1.98 -21.74
CA GLY A 461 -7.13 -2.98 -20.86
C GLY A 461 -7.37 -2.50 -19.43
N ASN A 462 -6.38 -1.85 -18.80
CA ASN A 462 -6.46 -1.27 -17.46
C ASN A 462 -5.51 -0.07 -17.35
N ILE A 463 -5.71 0.77 -16.33
CA ILE A 463 -4.80 1.88 -16.01
C ILE A 463 -4.40 1.77 -14.54
N ASP A 464 -3.11 1.89 -14.28
CA ASP A 464 -2.57 2.21 -12.97
C ASP A 464 -2.34 3.72 -12.87
N ALA A 465 -3.19 4.34 -12.04
CA ALA A 465 -3.43 5.77 -11.98
C ALA A 465 -2.55 6.43 -10.94
N ASN A 466 -1.29 6.65 -11.31
CA ASN A 466 -0.29 7.32 -10.49
C ASN A 466 0.45 8.39 -11.31
N THR A 467 1.51 8.96 -10.76
CA THR A 467 2.42 9.85 -11.48
C THR A 467 3.85 9.66 -10.99
N GLY A 468 4.79 9.85 -11.91
CA GLY A 468 6.19 10.09 -11.60
C GLY A 468 6.46 11.53 -11.20
N ASP A 469 7.72 11.81 -10.95
CA ASP A 469 8.25 13.17 -10.86
C ASP A 469 9.23 13.37 -12.02
N PRO A 470 9.03 14.37 -12.91
CA PRO A 470 9.88 14.55 -14.08
C PRO A 470 11.35 14.92 -13.76
N GLN A 471 11.69 15.23 -12.52
CA GLN A 471 13.06 15.47 -12.04
C GLN A 471 13.68 14.19 -11.44
N VAL A 472 12.93 13.11 -11.37
CA VAL A 472 13.27 11.87 -10.67
C VAL A 472 13.22 10.70 -11.65
N GLY A 473 14.36 10.07 -11.91
CA GLY A 473 14.51 8.99 -12.88
C GLY A 473 14.15 7.59 -12.36
N TRP A 474 13.27 7.49 -11.37
CA TRP A 474 12.79 6.23 -10.78
C TRP A 474 11.31 6.34 -10.41
N ASP A 475 10.72 5.21 -10.05
CA ASP A 475 9.30 5.06 -9.75
C ASP A 475 8.93 5.67 -8.40
N THR A 476 8.16 6.74 -8.44
CA THR A 476 7.77 7.48 -7.23
C THR A 476 6.41 7.05 -6.69
N ASP A 477 5.58 6.43 -7.53
CA ASP A 477 4.22 5.93 -7.27
C ASP A 477 3.38 7.00 -6.56
N GLN A 478 3.40 8.25 -7.04
CA GLN A 478 2.60 9.33 -6.46
C GLN A 478 1.17 9.24 -6.94
N PHE A 479 0.21 9.67 -6.13
CA PHE A 479 -1.15 9.86 -6.63
C PHE A 479 -1.12 10.96 -7.70
N LEU A 480 -1.81 10.73 -8.81
CA LEU A 480 -1.90 11.72 -9.89
C LEU A 480 -2.74 12.92 -9.44
N VAL A 481 -2.10 14.10 -9.41
CA VAL A 481 -2.74 15.38 -9.01
C VAL A 481 -2.70 16.44 -10.12
N ASP A 482 -2.08 16.13 -11.26
CA ASP A 482 -2.09 16.99 -12.44
C ASP A 482 -3.42 16.84 -13.20
N ILE A 483 -4.23 17.90 -13.16
CA ILE A 483 -5.55 17.94 -13.80
C ILE A 483 -5.44 17.95 -15.33
N GLN A 484 -4.39 18.54 -15.89
CA GLN A 484 -4.17 18.56 -17.34
C GLN A 484 -3.89 17.13 -17.83
N GLU A 485 -2.97 16.41 -17.19
CA GLU A 485 -2.69 15.01 -17.54
C GLU A 485 -3.92 14.11 -17.30
N ALA A 486 -4.64 14.30 -16.19
CA ALA A 486 -5.91 13.59 -15.94
C ALA A 486 -6.95 13.83 -17.06
N THR A 487 -7.04 15.06 -17.57
CA THR A 487 -7.92 15.41 -18.70
C THR A 487 -7.51 14.67 -19.96
N MET A 488 -6.20 14.60 -20.26
CA MET A 488 -5.68 13.89 -21.43
C MET A 488 -5.85 12.37 -21.32
N ILE A 489 -5.62 11.78 -20.14
CA ILE A 489 -5.90 10.36 -19.84
C ILE A 489 -7.39 10.07 -20.08
N MET A 490 -8.27 10.88 -19.51
CA MET A 490 -9.72 10.68 -19.68
C MET A 490 -10.18 10.91 -21.12
N LEU A 491 -9.49 11.74 -21.91
CA LEU A 491 -9.80 11.91 -23.32
C LEU A 491 -9.59 10.60 -24.08
N SER A 492 -8.49 9.88 -23.82
CA SER A 492 -8.26 8.55 -24.39
C SER A 492 -9.29 7.53 -23.93
N VAL A 493 -9.65 7.52 -22.65
CA VAL A 493 -10.66 6.59 -22.11
C VAL A 493 -12.05 6.84 -22.68
N VAL A 494 -12.47 8.10 -22.82
CA VAL A 494 -13.75 8.46 -23.45
C VAL A 494 -13.75 8.06 -24.93
N ARG A 495 -12.65 8.30 -25.67
CA ARG A 495 -12.49 7.84 -27.06
C ARG A 495 -12.50 6.32 -27.21
N ASN A 496 -12.08 5.58 -26.18
CA ASN A 496 -12.16 4.12 -26.14
C ASN A 496 -13.58 3.60 -25.80
N GLY A 497 -14.51 4.47 -25.40
CA GLY A 497 -15.84 4.08 -24.90
C GLY A 497 -15.85 3.64 -23.43
N GLY A 498 -14.76 3.84 -22.70
CA GLY A 498 -14.51 3.36 -21.34
C GLY A 498 -13.41 2.29 -21.30
N ILE A 499 -13.20 1.70 -20.11
CA ILE A 499 -12.10 0.74 -19.90
C ILE A 499 -12.54 -0.59 -19.29
N ALA A 500 -13.85 -0.81 -19.08
CA ALA A 500 -14.36 -2.08 -18.58
C ALA A 500 -13.92 -3.26 -19.50
N PRO A 501 -13.56 -4.44 -18.95
CA PRO A 501 -13.70 -4.83 -17.54
C PRO A 501 -12.64 -4.23 -16.60
N GLY A 502 -11.62 -3.55 -17.13
CA GLY A 502 -10.61 -2.82 -16.37
C GLY A 502 -11.14 -1.61 -15.63
N GLY A 503 -10.24 -0.87 -15.02
CA GLY A 503 -10.52 0.34 -14.25
C GLY A 503 -9.28 1.18 -14.04
N PHE A 504 -9.36 2.05 -13.04
CA PHE A 504 -8.26 2.88 -12.56
C PHE A 504 -7.83 2.34 -11.20
N ASN A 505 -6.74 1.59 -11.17
CA ASN A 505 -6.16 1.14 -9.92
C ASN A 505 -5.16 2.18 -9.43
N PHE A 506 -5.25 2.55 -8.15
CA PHE A 506 -4.27 3.44 -7.55
C PHE A 506 -3.03 2.63 -7.15
N ASP A 507 -2.19 2.33 -8.13
CA ASP A 507 -0.81 1.87 -7.89
C ASP A 507 0.05 3.04 -7.40
N ALA A 508 -0.34 3.58 -6.26
CA ALA A 508 0.24 4.77 -5.67
C ALA A 508 0.39 4.58 -4.17
N LYS A 509 1.47 5.15 -3.62
CA LYS A 509 1.81 5.08 -2.20
C LYS A 509 1.82 6.44 -1.54
N LEU A 510 1.52 6.45 -0.24
CA LEU A 510 1.81 7.60 0.59
C LEU A 510 3.30 7.92 0.57
N ARG A 511 3.63 9.21 0.68
CA ARG A 511 5.02 9.64 0.87
C ARG A 511 5.59 9.03 2.14
N ARG A 512 6.92 8.97 2.24
CA ARG A 512 7.61 8.31 3.36
C ARG A 512 7.24 8.96 4.69
N GLU A 513 7.09 10.28 4.68
CA GLU A 513 6.78 11.15 5.80
C GLU A 513 5.27 11.33 6.08
N SER A 514 4.40 10.83 5.20
CA SER A 514 2.95 10.75 5.44
C SER A 514 2.64 9.45 6.18
N MET A 515 2.52 9.55 7.50
CA MET A 515 2.55 8.40 8.42
C MET A 515 1.20 8.12 9.08
N ASP A 516 0.25 9.03 8.98
CA ASP A 516 -1.02 8.91 9.69
C ASP A 516 -2.02 8.11 8.86
N VAL A 517 -2.91 7.37 9.53
CA VAL A 517 -3.93 6.56 8.84
C VAL A 517 -4.90 7.41 8.02
N GLU A 518 -5.08 8.68 8.38
CA GLU A 518 -5.90 9.62 7.61
C GLU A 518 -5.27 10.01 6.26
N ASP A 519 -3.93 9.98 6.16
CA ASP A 519 -3.22 10.30 4.92
C ASP A 519 -3.64 9.34 3.80
N LEU A 520 -3.94 8.08 4.13
CA LEU A 520 -4.45 7.10 3.17
C LEU A 520 -5.73 7.59 2.51
N PHE A 521 -6.66 8.18 3.28
CA PHE A 521 -7.89 8.73 2.72
C PHE A 521 -7.63 10.01 1.94
N ILE A 522 -6.84 10.93 2.48
CA ILE A 522 -6.51 12.20 1.83
C ILE A 522 -5.89 11.96 0.44
N ALA A 523 -4.92 11.04 0.36
CA ALA A 523 -4.22 10.71 -0.88
C ALA A 523 -5.14 10.06 -1.93
N HIS A 524 -5.99 9.11 -1.52
CA HIS A 524 -6.95 8.50 -2.44
C HIS A 524 -8.03 9.50 -2.88
N ILE A 525 -8.52 10.36 -1.98
CA ILE A 525 -9.51 11.40 -2.30
C ILE A 525 -8.96 12.34 -3.37
N ILE A 526 -7.74 12.85 -3.20
CA ILE A 526 -7.16 13.79 -4.18
C ILE A 526 -6.91 13.11 -5.53
N GLY A 527 -6.46 11.85 -5.55
CA GLY A 527 -6.31 11.09 -6.81
C GLY A 527 -7.65 10.88 -7.52
N MET A 528 -8.68 10.46 -6.79
CA MET A 528 -10.03 10.26 -7.33
C MET A 528 -10.66 11.56 -7.83
N ASP A 529 -10.54 12.65 -7.06
CA ASP A 529 -11.06 13.97 -7.45
C ASP A 529 -10.34 14.53 -8.68
N THR A 530 -9.03 14.34 -8.79
CA THR A 530 -8.25 14.79 -9.95
C THR A 530 -8.73 14.09 -11.22
N MET A 531 -8.91 12.77 -11.17
CA MET A 531 -9.45 11.99 -12.29
C MET A 531 -10.90 12.38 -12.63
N ALA A 532 -11.75 12.55 -11.62
CA ALA A 532 -13.14 13.01 -11.79
C ALA A 532 -13.21 14.39 -12.47
N ARG A 533 -12.31 15.30 -12.10
CA ARG A 533 -12.20 16.61 -12.71
C ARG A 533 -11.72 16.52 -14.16
N GLY A 534 -10.76 15.63 -14.45
CA GLY A 534 -10.34 15.30 -15.82
C GLY A 534 -11.51 14.83 -16.70
N LEU A 535 -12.37 13.94 -16.21
CA LEU A 535 -13.57 13.48 -16.94
C LEU A 535 -14.56 14.63 -17.22
N LYS A 536 -14.82 15.49 -16.24
CA LYS A 536 -15.67 16.68 -16.44
C LYS A 536 -15.10 17.61 -17.50
N ASN A 537 -13.78 17.82 -17.52
CA ASN A 537 -13.12 18.65 -18.52
C ASN A 537 -13.21 18.05 -19.92
N VAL A 538 -13.09 16.72 -20.05
CA VAL A 538 -13.31 16.02 -21.32
C VAL A 538 -14.74 16.19 -21.82
N ALA A 539 -15.74 16.15 -20.92
CA ALA A 539 -17.13 16.41 -21.31
C ALA A 539 -17.29 17.80 -21.93
N LYS A 540 -16.69 18.84 -21.32
CA LYS A 540 -16.67 20.20 -21.91
C LYS A 540 -16.00 20.21 -23.29
N LEU A 541 -14.86 19.53 -23.46
CA LEU A 541 -14.15 19.46 -24.74
C LEU A 541 -14.97 18.77 -25.83
N VAL A 542 -15.71 17.71 -25.46
CA VAL A 542 -16.59 16.97 -26.38
C VAL A 542 -17.80 17.81 -26.77
N GLU A 543 -18.41 18.51 -25.81
CA GLU A 543 -19.57 19.38 -26.04
C GLU A 543 -19.21 20.62 -26.90
N ASP A 544 -18.05 21.23 -26.65
CA ASP A 544 -17.55 22.37 -27.42
C ASP A 544 -17.17 21.97 -28.86
N GLY A 545 -16.51 20.81 -29.01
CA GLY A 545 -16.18 20.24 -30.32
C GLY A 545 -15.08 20.97 -31.11
N ALA A 546 -14.53 22.11 -30.63
CA ALA A 546 -13.52 22.85 -31.39
C ALA A 546 -12.23 22.06 -31.59
N LEU A 547 -11.82 21.24 -30.61
CA LEU A 547 -10.64 20.38 -30.73
C LEU A 547 -10.85 19.30 -31.81
N ALA A 548 -12.03 18.68 -31.85
CA ALA A 548 -12.37 17.69 -32.86
C ALA A 548 -12.44 18.31 -34.26
N GLU A 549 -13.03 19.50 -34.37
CA GLU A 549 -13.11 20.24 -35.64
C GLU A 549 -11.73 20.71 -36.13
N LEU A 550 -10.83 21.11 -35.22
CA LEU A 550 -9.44 21.46 -35.54
C LEU A 550 -8.70 20.25 -36.13
N VAL A 551 -8.87 19.06 -35.54
CA VAL A 551 -8.29 17.82 -36.07
C VAL A 551 -8.93 17.45 -37.43
N ARG A 552 -10.26 17.51 -37.57
CA ARG A 552 -10.95 17.20 -38.83
C ARG A 552 -10.46 18.10 -39.97
N LYS A 553 -10.38 19.41 -39.74
CA LYS A 553 -9.86 20.38 -40.71
C LYS A 553 -8.41 20.10 -41.12
N ARG A 554 -7.58 19.61 -40.20
CA ARG A 554 -6.18 19.25 -40.48
C ARG A 554 -6.06 18.15 -41.52
N TYR A 555 -6.97 17.17 -41.52
CA TYR A 555 -6.95 16.00 -42.41
C TYR A 555 -7.96 16.06 -43.55
N GLN A 556 -8.76 17.13 -43.68
CA GLN A 556 -9.87 17.24 -44.64
C GLN A 556 -9.50 17.01 -46.11
N SER A 557 -8.22 17.14 -46.50
CA SER A 557 -7.79 16.85 -47.87
C SER A 557 -7.89 15.37 -48.22
N PHE A 558 -7.85 14.49 -47.21
CA PHE A 558 -8.04 13.05 -47.39
C PHE A 558 -9.52 12.66 -47.61
N ASP A 559 -10.47 13.53 -47.25
CA ASP A 559 -11.91 13.36 -47.51
C ASP A 559 -12.30 13.58 -48.99
N THR A 560 -11.32 13.60 -49.90
CA THR A 560 -11.52 13.73 -51.35
C THR A 560 -11.48 12.36 -52.02
N LYS A 561 -11.93 12.27 -53.29
CA LYS A 561 -11.87 11.01 -54.05
C LYS A 561 -10.46 10.40 -54.11
N ILE A 562 -9.43 11.23 -54.24
CA ILE A 562 -8.04 10.76 -54.33
C ILE A 562 -7.48 10.42 -52.94
N GLY A 563 -7.80 11.22 -51.92
CA GLY A 563 -7.48 10.88 -50.53
C GLY A 563 -8.04 9.52 -50.12
N ALA A 564 -9.31 9.26 -50.41
CA ALA A 564 -9.95 7.97 -50.17
C ALA A 564 -9.31 6.81 -50.96
N GLN A 565 -8.74 7.07 -52.15
CA GLN A 565 -7.97 6.05 -52.89
C GLN A 565 -6.64 5.73 -52.21
N ILE A 566 -5.97 6.74 -51.65
CA ILE A 566 -4.73 6.56 -50.88
C ILE A 566 -5.01 5.74 -49.63
N GLU A 567 -6.00 6.13 -48.84
CA GLU A 567 -6.36 5.44 -47.59
C GLU A 567 -6.83 4.00 -47.83
N ALA A 568 -7.47 3.74 -48.97
CA ALA A 568 -7.85 2.39 -49.38
C ALA A 568 -6.71 1.55 -49.98
N GLY A 569 -5.48 2.08 -50.08
CA GLY A 569 -4.33 1.39 -50.67
C GLY A 569 -4.42 1.18 -52.18
N LYS A 570 -5.20 2.02 -52.88
CA LYS A 570 -5.48 1.92 -54.33
C LYS A 570 -4.70 2.92 -55.18
N ALA A 571 -3.99 3.87 -54.57
CA ALA A 571 -3.17 4.86 -55.24
C ALA A 571 -1.70 4.41 -55.20
N ASP A 572 -1.12 4.11 -56.36
CA ASP A 572 0.30 3.79 -56.50
C ASP A 572 1.15 5.04 -56.78
N PHE A 573 2.48 4.88 -56.81
CA PHE A 573 3.39 6.00 -57.02
C PHE A 573 3.27 6.62 -58.42
N ASP A 574 3.01 5.83 -59.47
CA ASP A 574 2.84 6.36 -60.83
C ASP A 574 1.58 7.22 -60.97
N PHE A 575 0.48 6.81 -60.34
CA PHE A 575 -0.75 7.59 -60.27
C PHE A 575 -0.54 8.90 -59.50
N LEU A 576 0.12 8.84 -58.34
CA LEU A 576 0.38 10.01 -57.51
C LEU A 576 1.35 10.99 -58.18
N GLU A 577 2.37 10.49 -58.88
CA GLU A 577 3.30 11.32 -59.65
C GLU A 577 2.56 12.12 -60.74
N LYS A 578 1.64 11.47 -61.48
CA LYS A 578 0.78 12.16 -62.47
C LYS A 578 -0.07 13.24 -61.80
N LYS A 579 -0.64 12.96 -60.62
CA LYS A 579 -1.44 13.93 -59.88
C LYS A 579 -0.65 15.13 -59.39
N VAL A 580 0.57 14.93 -58.89
CA VAL A 580 1.44 16.04 -58.50
C VAL A 580 1.82 16.90 -59.72
N LYS A 581 2.08 16.29 -60.89
CA LYS A 581 2.33 17.04 -62.15
C LYS A 581 1.13 17.90 -62.57
N GLU A 582 -0.10 17.47 -62.27
CA GLU A 582 -1.32 18.25 -62.50
C GLU A 582 -1.51 19.39 -61.47
N TRP A 583 -1.16 19.15 -60.21
CA TRP A 583 -1.45 20.08 -59.10
C TRP A 583 -0.37 21.14 -58.85
N GLY A 584 0.89 20.83 -59.16
CA GLY A 584 2.04 21.66 -58.79
C GLY A 584 2.38 21.59 -57.30
N GLU A 585 3.02 22.65 -56.80
CA GLU A 585 3.51 22.72 -55.41
C GLU A 585 2.34 22.72 -54.38
N PRO A 586 2.37 21.85 -53.36
CA PRO A 586 1.32 21.79 -52.36
C PRO A 586 1.29 23.04 -51.47
N LYS A 587 0.09 23.44 -51.03
CA LYS A 587 -0.09 24.44 -49.98
C LYS A 587 -0.26 23.74 -48.64
N VAL A 588 0.61 24.04 -47.68
CA VAL A 588 0.57 23.47 -46.33
C VAL A 588 -0.01 24.49 -45.35
N ALA A 589 -1.08 24.12 -44.65
CA ALA A 589 -1.69 24.96 -43.62
C ALA A 589 -0.90 24.91 -42.30
N SER A 590 -0.93 26.00 -41.52
CA SER A 590 -0.40 26.02 -40.16
C SER A 590 -1.11 25.00 -39.26
N ALA A 591 -0.36 24.26 -38.44
CA ALA A 591 -0.87 23.16 -37.62
C ALA A 591 -1.67 23.59 -36.37
N LYS A 592 -1.57 24.87 -35.97
CA LYS A 592 -2.35 25.45 -34.85
C LYS A 592 -2.20 24.75 -33.50
N GLN A 593 -0.97 24.36 -33.13
CA GLN A 593 -0.71 23.67 -31.87
C GLN A 593 -1.11 24.53 -30.65
N GLU A 594 -0.68 25.79 -30.60
CA GLU A 594 -0.95 26.68 -29.46
C GLU A 594 -2.45 26.99 -29.33
N LEU A 595 -3.20 26.95 -30.43
CA LEU A 595 -4.65 27.04 -30.40
C LEU A 595 -5.29 25.78 -29.81
N ALA A 596 -4.78 24.59 -30.15
CA ALA A 596 -5.27 23.34 -29.55
C ALA A 596 -4.99 23.31 -28.04
N GLU A 597 -3.82 23.79 -27.62
CA GLU A 597 -3.45 23.92 -26.20
C GLU A 597 -4.33 24.97 -25.48
N MET A 598 -4.66 26.09 -26.14
CA MET A 598 -5.59 27.09 -25.60
C MET A 598 -7.01 26.55 -25.44
N ILE A 599 -7.48 25.72 -26.37
CA ILE A 599 -8.78 25.03 -26.26
C ILE A 599 -8.76 24.07 -25.06
N LEU A 600 -7.70 23.29 -24.89
CA LEU A 600 -7.53 22.43 -23.72
C LEU A 600 -7.55 23.23 -22.42
N GLN A 601 -6.76 24.30 -22.32
CA GLN A 601 -6.69 25.16 -21.13
C GLN A 601 -8.05 25.78 -20.77
N SER A 602 -8.85 26.13 -21.78
CA SER A 602 -10.19 26.68 -21.56
C SER A 602 -11.16 25.69 -20.92
N ALA A 603 -10.88 24.38 -21.02
CA ALA A 603 -11.69 23.34 -20.40
C ALA A 603 -11.27 22.98 -18.97
N LEU A 604 -10.02 23.23 -18.57
CA LEU A 604 -9.45 22.90 -17.25
C LEU A 604 -10.10 23.68 -16.10
#